data_AF-A0A0J8AYX6-F1
#
_entry.id   AF-A0A0J8AYX6-F1
#
_cell.length_a   1.000
_cell.length_b   1.000
_cell.length_c   1.000
_cell.angle_alpha   90.00
_cell.angle_beta   90.00
_cell.angle_gamma   90.00
#
_symmetry.space_group_name_H-M   'P 1'
#
loop_
_entity.id
_entity.type
_entity.pdbx_description
1 polymer ?
#
loop_
_entity_poly.entity_id
_entity_poly.type
_entity_poly.pdbx_seq_one_letter_code
_entity_poly.pdbx_strand_id
1 'polypeptide(L)'
;TAIGDVIINLAPKLTEALRERRRVLHIPGQWLHIEHPDAQGKQLGDVHVEMWALAKNEAEAAPVGEGQNHPNRDPFLAPPSRKPPPWAVGSRLLNTLELFSKRKNVLMAICCLLIAVPLVVPLIFGKLSSIL
;
A
#
# COMPACT_ATOMS: atom_id res chain seq x y z
N THR A 1 23.48 -6.31 -10.23
CA THR A 1 22.61 -5.23 -9.76
C THR A 1 23.34 -4.51 -8.64
N ALA A 2 24.00 -3.40 -8.95
CA ALA A 2 24.64 -2.59 -7.91
C ALA A 2 23.55 -1.75 -7.25
N ILE A 3 23.20 -2.08 -6.01
CA ILE A 3 22.48 -1.18 -5.12
C ILE A 3 23.49 -0.10 -4.77
N GLY A 4 23.20 1.16 -5.09
CA GLY A 4 24.04 2.27 -4.67
C GLY A 4 23.92 2.46 -3.16
N ASP A 5 25.05 2.52 -2.46
CA ASP A 5 25.08 2.78 -1.03
C ASP A 5 25.27 4.28 -0.77
N VAL A 6 24.49 4.83 0.15
CA VAL A 6 24.64 6.20 0.64
C VAL A 6 25.05 6.15 2.11
N ILE A 7 26.25 6.67 2.41
CA ILE A 7 26.78 6.71 3.78
C ILE A 7 26.51 8.10 4.37
N ILE A 8 25.67 8.15 5.40
CA ILE A 8 25.39 9.39 6.15
C ILE A 8 26.16 9.34 7.48
N ASN A 9 27.08 10.28 7.68
CA ASN A 9 27.84 10.37 8.93
C ASN A 9 27.04 11.10 10.02
N LEU A 10 26.65 10.36 11.06
CA LEU A 10 25.86 10.86 12.19
C LEU A 10 26.70 11.28 13.39
N ALA A 11 27.97 10.89 13.44
CA ALA A 11 28.86 11.16 14.58
C ALA A 11 28.91 12.63 15.01
N PRO A 12 29.07 13.63 14.12
CA PRO A 12 29.14 15.03 14.55
C PRO A 12 27.83 15.49 15.19
N LYS A 13 26.68 15.14 14.59
CA LYS A 13 25.37 15.57 15.10
C LYS A 13 25.00 14.88 16.42
N LEU A 14 25.36 13.61 16.57
CA LEU A 14 25.18 12.90 17.85
C LEU A 14 26.07 13.50 18.95
N THR A 15 27.32 13.83 18.63
CA THR A 15 28.24 14.44 19.60
C THR A 15 27.74 15.81 20.07
N GLU A 16 27.22 16.62 19.13
CA GLU A 16 26.57 17.90 19.42
C GLU A 16 25.32 17.71 20.31
N ALA A 17 24.44 16.78 19.95
CA ALA A 17 23.23 16.49 20.73
C ALA A 17 23.55 16.04 22.17
N LEU A 18 24.57 15.18 22.34
CA LEU A 18 25.03 14.74 23.65
C LEU A 18 25.61 15.89 24.48
N ARG A 19 26.41 16.76 23.86
CA ARG A 19 26.98 17.96 24.51
C ARG A 19 25.88 18.89 25.01
N GLU A 20 24.86 19.10 24.21
CA GLU A 20 23.74 19.99 24.52
C GLU A 20 22.63 19.32 25.36
N ARG A 21 22.81 18.04 25.71
CA ARG A 21 21.82 17.23 26.44
C ARG A 21 20.45 17.21 25.75
N ARG A 22 20.43 17.28 24.42
CA ARG A 22 19.20 17.12 23.62
C ARG A 22 18.76 15.67 23.69
N ARG A 23 17.49 15.44 24.04
CA ARG A 23 16.88 14.10 24.05
C ARG A 23 16.40 13.65 22.66
N VAL A 24 16.03 14.64 21.85
CA VAL A 24 15.61 14.47 20.46
C VAL A 24 16.59 15.22 19.58
N LEU A 25 17.17 14.50 18.61
CA LEU A 25 17.95 15.07 17.52
C LEU A 25 17.14 14.91 16.23
N HIS A 26 16.80 16.04 15.61
CA HIS A 26 16.17 16.08 14.30
C HIS A 26 17.20 16.43 13.23
N ILE A 27 17.26 15.63 12.19
CA ILE A 27 18.05 15.86 10.99
C ILE A 27 17.07 16.20 9.87
N PRO A 28 17.11 17.45 9.36
CA PRO A 28 16.11 17.94 8.42
C PRO A 28 16.12 17.12 7.13
N GLY A 29 14.94 17.04 6.52
CA GLY A 29 14.72 16.34 5.27
C GLY A 29 15.54 16.88 4.10
N GLN A 30 16.04 15.98 3.26
CA GLN A 30 16.71 16.32 2.01
C GLN A 30 16.18 15.45 0.87
N TRP A 31 16.07 16.04 -0.33
CA TRP A 31 15.74 15.32 -1.54
C TRP A 31 17.02 14.77 -2.18
N LEU A 32 17.03 13.46 -2.41
CA LEU A 32 18.09 12.73 -3.10
C LEU A 32 17.59 12.32 -4.48
N HIS A 33 18.32 12.72 -5.52
CA HIS A 33 18.00 12.32 -6.88
C HIS A 33 18.45 10.87 -7.13
N ILE A 34 17.59 10.05 -7.73
CA ILE A 34 17.95 8.68 -8.09
C ILE A 34 18.53 8.66 -9.49
N GLU A 35 19.78 8.19 -9.61
CA GLU A 35 20.44 7.91 -10.88
C GLU A 35 20.61 6.39 -11.05
N HIS A 36 20.39 5.87 -12.26
CA HIS A 36 20.63 4.46 -12.58
C HIS A 36 21.44 4.32 -13.87
N PRO A 37 22.49 3.47 -13.91
CA PRO A 37 23.33 3.29 -15.09
C PRO A 37 22.55 2.92 -16.36
N ASP A 38 21.53 2.05 -16.23
CA ASP A 38 20.70 1.61 -17.38
C ASP A 38 19.63 2.64 -17.79
N ALA A 39 19.52 3.77 -17.09
CA ALA A 39 18.52 4.79 -17.34
C ALA A 39 19.14 6.19 -17.48
N GLN A 40 20.29 6.27 -18.17
CA GLN A 40 20.94 7.54 -18.50
C GLN A 40 19.96 8.50 -19.18
N GLY A 41 19.82 9.70 -18.60
CA GLY A 41 18.94 10.76 -19.11
C GLY A 41 17.45 10.58 -18.82
N LYS A 42 17.03 9.54 -18.08
CA LYS A 42 15.63 9.39 -17.63
C LYS A 42 15.50 9.79 -16.16
N GLN A 43 14.52 10.65 -15.87
CA GLN A 43 14.17 10.99 -14.49
C GLN A 43 13.48 9.77 -13.83
N LEU A 44 14.18 9.11 -12.91
CA LEU A 44 13.67 7.93 -12.18
C LEU A 44 12.84 8.30 -10.94
N GLY A 45 12.93 9.57 -10.53
CA GLY A 45 12.27 10.12 -9.36
C GLY A 45 13.28 10.57 -8.31
N ASP A 46 12.74 11.14 -7.24
CA ASP A 46 13.49 11.69 -6.12
C ASP A 46 13.04 11.00 -4.82
N VAL A 47 13.98 10.84 -3.88
CA VAL A 47 13.72 10.27 -2.55
C VAL A 47 13.89 11.36 -1.51
N HIS A 48 12.87 11.60 -0.70
CA HIS A 48 13.00 12.46 0.48
C HIS A 48 13.48 11.64 1.67
N VAL A 49 14.59 12.05 2.28
CA VAL A 49 15.16 11.40 3.46
C VAL A 49 15.22 12.38 4.61
N GLU A 50 14.58 12.03 5.72
CA GLU A 50 14.54 12.77 6.98
C GLU A 50 14.80 11.80 8.12
N MET A 51 15.45 12.25 9.21
CA MET A 51 15.81 11.34 10.29
C MET A 51 15.66 11.97 11.68
N TRP A 52 15.21 11.17 12.63
CA TRP A 52 15.17 11.50 14.05
C TRP A 52 15.98 10.48 14.85
N ALA A 53 16.74 10.96 15.82
CA ALA A 53 17.33 10.13 16.86
C ALA A 53 16.72 10.51 18.21
N LEU A 54 16.21 9.50 18.92
CA LEU A 54 15.46 9.64 20.16
C LEU A 54 16.20 8.93 21.29
N ALA A 55 16.07 9.45 22.51
CA ALA A 55 16.46 8.71 23.70
C ALA A 55 15.57 7.46 23.86
N LYS A 56 16.14 6.40 24.43
CA LYS A 56 15.47 5.08 24.56
C LYS A 56 14.09 5.17 25.21
N ASN A 57 13.95 5.95 26.28
CA ASN A 57 12.69 6.15 27.00
C ASN A 57 11.61 6.83 26.13
N GLU A 58 12.00 7.75 25.25
CA GLU A 58 11.08 8.43 24.33
C GLU A 58 10.67 7.50 23.19
N ALA A 59 11.61 6.68 22.69
CA ALA A 59 11.33 5.67 21.67
C ALA A 59 10.37 4.57 22.18
N GLU A 60 10.52 4.14 23.44
CA GLU A 60 9.64 3.16 24.08
C GLU A 60 8.23 3.71 24.34
N ALA A 61 8.10 5.01 24.59
CA ALA A 61 6.81 5.66 24.83
C ALA A 61 5.96 5.80 23.54
N ALA A 62 6.60 5.92 22.38
CA ALA A 62 5.93 6.09 21.09
C ALA A 62 6.65 5.29 19.99
N PRO A 63 6.48 3.96 19.96
CA PRO A 63 7.17 3.12 19.00
C PRO A 63 6.62 3.32 17.59
N VAL A 64 7.53 3.44 16.63
CA VAL A 64 7.23 3.18 15.21
C VAL A 64 7.26 1.67 15.01
N GLY A 65 6.36 1.13 14.20
CA GLY A 65 6.38 -0.31 13.96
C GLY A 65 6.94 -0.69 12.60
N GLU A 66 7.23 -1.97 12.44
CA GLU A 66 8.05 -2.49 11.34
C GLU A 66 7.32 -2.50 9.99
N GLY A 67 5.99 -2.51 10.00
CA GLY A 67 5.16 -2.66 8.81
C GLY A 67 4.21 -1.50 8.56
N GLN A 68 3.62 -1.46 7.37
CA GLN A 68 2.67 -0.42 6.98
C GLN A 68 1.44 -0.33 7.91
N ASN A 69 0.96 -1.46 8.43
CA ASN A 69 -0.22 -1.52 9.30
C ASN A 69 0.10 -1.24 10.78
N HIS A 70 1.36 -0.93 11.09
CA HIS A 70 1.81 -0.62 12.44
C HIS A 70 1.70 0.89 12.73
N PRO A 71 1.86 1.35 13.99
CA PRO A 71 1.71 2.77 14.36
C PRO A 71 2.83 3.68 13.81
N ASN A 72 2.87 3.88 12.50
CA ASN A 72 3.80 4.78 11.84
C ASN A 72 3.24 6.20 11.87
N ARG A 73 3.81 7.04 12.74
CA ARG A 73 3.45 8.45 12.85
C ARG A 73 4.31 9.32 11.93
N ASP A 74 5.61 9.11 11.99
CA ASP A 74 6.62 10.00 11.40
C ASP A 74 7.65 9.16 10.61
N PRO A 75 7.44 8.82 9.32
CA PRO A 75 6.35 9.26 8.45
C PRO A 75 5.12 8.34 8.47
N PHE A 76 3.93 8.92 8.28
CA PHE A 76 2.71 8.14 8.01
C PHE A 76 2.80 7.44 6.65
N LEU A 77 2.65 6.11 6.64
CA LEU A 77 2.71 5.28 5.43
C LEU A 77 1.33 5.05 4.83
N ALA A 78 0.88 5.97 3.98
CA ALA A 78 -0.38 5.81 3.26
C ALA A 78 -0.41 4.52 2.41
N PRO A 79 -1.58 3.86 2.26
CA PRO A 79 -1.74 2.69 1.40
C PRO A 79 -1.13 2.89 0.01
N PRO A 80 -0.34 1.95 -0.53
CA PRO A 80 0.28 2.11 -1.83
C PRO A 80 -0.80 2.21 -2.91
N SER A 81 -0.80 3.33 -3.64
CA SER A 81 -1.67 3.50 -4.80
C SER A 81 -0.96 2.94 -6.04
N ARG A 82 -1.36 1.74 -6.47
CA ARG A 82 -0.88 1.15 -7.73
C ARG A 82 -1.80 1.59 -8.86
N LYS A 83 -1.24 2.15 -9.93
CA LYS A 83 -1.99 2.35 -11.17
C LYS A 83 -2.44 0.97 -11.68
N PRO A 84 -3.73 0.74 -11.93
CA PRO A 84 -4.19 -0.54 -12.45
C PRO A 84 -3.56 -0.77 -13.84
N PRO A 85 -3.15 -2.01 -14.14
CA PRO A 85 -2.47 -2.32 -15.39
C PRO A 85 -3.34 -1.97 -16.61
N PRO A 86 -2.74 -1.73 -17.79
CA PRO A 86 -3.46 -1.23 -18.97
C PRO A 86 -4.58 -2.16 -19.45
N TRP A 87 -4.51 -3.46 -19.15
CA TRP A 87 -5.53 -4.46 -19.49
C TRP A 87 -6.72 -4.52 -18.51
N ALA A 88 -6.66 -3.80 -17.39
CA ALA A 88 -7.72 -3.77 -16.37
C ALA A 88 -8.85 -2.76 -16.68
N VAL A 89 -9.10 -2.44 -17.95
CA VAL A 89 -10.10 -1.42 -18.34
C VAL A 89 -11.51 -1.83 -17.93
N GLY A 90 -11.86 -3.12 -18.06
CA GLY A 90 -13.19 -3.63 -17.68
C GLY A 90 -13.48 -3.54 -16.18
N SER A 91 -12.47 -3.74 -15.32
CA SER A 91 -12.64 -3.61 -13.86
C SER A 91 -12.67 -2.16 -13.40
N ARG A 92 -12.17 -1.19 -14.19
CA ARG A 92 -12.33 0.24 -13.88
C ARG A 92 -13.79 0.67 -13.94
N LEU A 93 -14.53 0.22 -14.95
CA LEU A 93 -15.95 0.55 -15.12
C LEU A 93 -16.80 -0.03 -13.99
N LEU A 94 -16.44 -1.23 -13.52
CA LEU A 94 -17.06 -1.88 -12.35
C LEU A 94 -16.65 -1.23 -11.02
N ASN A 95 -15.43 -0.68 -10.90
CA ASN A 95 -14.98 0.02 -9.71
C ASN A 95 -15.50 1.47 -9.62
N THR A 96 -15.70 2.17 -10.74
CA THR A 96 -16.27 3.53 -10.78
C THR A 96 -17.75 3.55 -10.44
N LEU A 97 -18.45 2.46 -10.70
CA LEU A 97 -19.79 2.25 -10.18
C LEU A 97 -19.68 1.77 -8.73
N GLU A 98 -19.51 2.70 -7.79
CA GLU A 98 -19.42 2.41 -6.33
C GLU A 98 -20.51 1.45 -5.82
N LEU A 99 -21.67 1.39 -6.49
CA LEU A 99 -22.74 0.43 -6.25
C LEU A 99 -22.27 -1.03 -6.32
N PHE A 100 -21.43 -1.38 -7.29
CA PHE A 100 -20.92 -2.74 -7.45
C PHE A 100 -19.91 -3.07 -6.36
N SER A 101 -19.11 -2.10 -5.92
CA SER A 101 -18.07 -2.35 -4.91
C SER A 101 -18.65 -2.64 -3.52
N LYS A 102 -19.73 -1.97 -3.12
CA LYS A 102 -20.39 -2.17 -1.81
C LYS A 102 -21.32 -3.40 -1.78
N ARG A 103 -21.80 -3.87 -2.93
CA ARG A 103 -22.80 -4.96 -3.03
C ARG A 103 -22.36 -6.12 -3.93
N LYS A 104 -21.05 -6.36 -4.05
CA LYS A 104 -20.45 -7.43 -4.87
C LYS A 104 -21.12 -8.79 -4.64
N ASN A 105 -21.35 -9.15 -3.39
CA ASN A 105 -21.95 -10.43 -3.02
C ASN A 105 -23.42 -10.56 -3.47
N VAL A 106 -24.18 -9.45 -3.41
CA VAL A 106 -25.59 -9.43 -3.86
C VAL A 106 -25.66 -9.57 -5.37
N LEU A 107 -24.80 -8.86 -6.11
CA LEU A 107 -24.79 -8.94 -7.56
C LEU A 107 -24.38 -10.34 -8.04
N MET A 108 -23.36 -10.93 -7.42
CA MET A 108 -22.96 -12.31 -7.71
C MET A 108 -24.09 -13.30 -7.42
N ALA A 109 -24.82 -13.14 -6.32
CA ALA A 109 -25.98 -13.97 -6.01
C ALA A 109 -27.10 -13.86 -7.05
N ILE A 110 -27.39 -12.64 -7.55
CA ILE A 110 -28.39 -12.41 -8.61
C ILE A 110 -27.95 -13.09 -9.92
N CYS A 111 -26.69 -12.93 -10.33
CA CYS A 111 -26.16 -13.59 -11.52
C CYS A 111 -26.23 -15.12 -11.40
N CYS A 112 -25.87 -15.68 -10.23
CA CYS A 112 -25.97 -17.11 -9.97
C CYS A 112 -27.44 -17.59 -10.03
N LEU A 113 -28.39 -16.83 -9.50
CA LEU A 113 -29.82 -17.15 -9.58
C LEU A 113 -30.34 -17.12 -11.02
N LEU A 114 -29.97 -16.11 -11.81
CA LEU A 114 -30.38 -16.00 -13.21
C LEU A 114 -29.88 -17.16 -14.08
N ILE A 115 -28.77 -17.80 -13.71
CA ILE A 115 -28.23 -18.98 -14.40
C ILE A 115 -28.79 -20.29 -13.82
N ALA A 116 -28.90 -20.39 -12.49
CA ALA A 116 -29.33 -21.61 -11.82
C ALA A 116 -30.82 -21.91 -12.03
N VAL A 117 -31.69 -20.88 -12.03
CA VAL A 117 -33.14 -21.04 -12.24
C VAL A 117 -33.47 -21.70 -13.58
N PRO A 118 -32.98 -21.21 -14.75
CA PRO A 118 -33.29 -21.84 -16.03
C PRO A 118 -32.70 -23.25 -16.20
N LEU A 119 -31.68 -23.62 -15.41
CA LEU A 119 -31.13 -24.98 -15.40
C LEU A 119 -31.95 -25.94 -14.53
N VAL A 120 -32.40 -25.48 -13.36
CA VAL A 120 -33.09 -26.31 -12.36
C VAL A 120 -34.58 -26.49 -12.68
N VAL A 121 -35.24 -25.46 -13.23
CA VAL A 121 -36.67 -25.50 -13.54
C VAL A 121 -37.04 -26.63 -14.53
N PRO A 122 -36.37 -26.81 -15.68
CA PRO A 122 -36.68 -27.91 -16.60
C PRO A 122 -36.43 -29.28 -15.98
N LEU A 123 -35.40 -29.42 -15.13
CA LEU A 123 -35.07 -30.66 -14.43
C LEU A 123 -36.18 -31.08 -13.45
N ILE A 124 -36.77 -30.11 -12.74
CA ILE A 124 -37.88 -30.35 -11.80
C ILE A 124 -39.17 -30.70 -12.57
N PHE A 125 -39.51 -29.95 -13.61
CA PHE A 125 -40.69 -30.23 -14.43
C PHE A 125 -40.59 -31.58 -15.16
N GLY A 126 -39.41 -31.94 -15.66
CA GLY A 126 -39.16 -33.24 -16.29
C GLY A 126 -39.34 -34.41 -15.32
N LYS A 127 -38.90 -34.26 -14.06
CA LYS A 127 -39.14 -35.30 -13.04
C LYS A 127 -40.61 -35.40 -12.62
N LEU A 128 -41.31 -34.29 -12.47
CA LEU A 128 -42.75 -34.28 -12.14
C LEU A 128 -43.58 -34.96 -13.23
N SER A 129 -43.26 -34.71 -14.52
CA SER A 129 -43.90 -35.39 -15.66
C SER A 129 -43.63 -36.89 -15.74
N SER A 130 -42.58 -37.40 -15.07
CA SER A 130 -42.24 -38.83 -15.10
C SER A 130 -42.84 -39.61 -13.93
N ILE A 131 -43.39 -38.92 -12.93
CA ILE A 131 -43.95 -39.50 -11.70
C ILE A 131 -45.49 -39.50 -11.73
N LEU A 132 -46.09 -38.63 -12.55
CA LEU A 132 -47.54 -38.50 -12.76
C LEU A 132 -47.96 -39.26 -14.03
#